data_AF-A9ZRA6-F1
#
_entry.id   AF-A9ZRA6-F1
#
_cell.length_a   1.000
_cell.length_b   1.000
_cell.length_c   1.000
_cell.angle_alpha   90.00
_cell.angle_beta   90.00
_cell.angle_gamma   90.00
#
_symmetry.space_group_name_H-M   'P 1'
#
loop_
_entity.id
_entity.type
_entity.pdbx_description
1 polymer ?
#
loop_
_entity_poly.entity_id
_entity_poly.type
_entity_poly.pdbx_seq_one_letter_code
_entity_poly.pdbx_strand_id
1 'polypeptide(L)'
;SSAGNPTPPNVIRPEDKQNFTKLLAEYRRQMGWNRDLTAFLPADPKQVDAGFEVAKVFCYLTFGTLQGYDYHGAWDAPANQQSALKVPKGDPSEFEFSSEVTVNAWLRRGAPRSKAVLGVPF
;
A
#
# COMPACT_ATOMS: atom_id res chain seq x y z
N SER A 1 -10.91 24.84 27.83
CA SER A 1 -11.04 23.39 27.59
C SER A 1 -11.29 23.17 26.11
N SER A 2 -10.31 22.67 25.37
CA SER A 2 -10.46 22.36 23.94
C SER A 2 -11.11 20.99 23.79
N ALA A 3 -12.41 20.97 23.49
CA ALA A 3 -13.09 19.76 23.05
C ALA A 3 -12.49 19.36 21.69
N GLY A 4 -11.88 18.17 21.63
CA GLY A 4 -11.35 17.61 20.41
C GLY A 4 -12.48 17.36 19.42
N ASN A 5 -12.36 17.95 18.24
CA ASN A 5 -13.21 17.59 17.10
C ASN A 5 -12.94 16.11 16.79
N PRO A 6 -13.95 15.23 16.82
CA PRO A 6 -13.80 13.90 16.26
C PRO A 6 -13.64 14.08 14.75
N THR A 7 -12.45 13.78 14.23
CA THR A 7 -12.24 13.64 12.79
C THR A 7 -13.30 12.68 12.25
N PRO A 8 -14.10 13.07 11.24
CA PRO A 8 -15.09 12.17 10.66
C PRO A 8 -14.38 10.91 10.13
N PRO A 9 -15.02 9.73 10.18
CA PRO A 9 -14.43 8.51 9.63
C PRO A 9 -14.04 8.74 8.17
N ASN A 10 -12.89 8.22 7.75
CA ASN A 10 -12.42 8.33 6.37
C ASN A 10 -13.53 7.87 5.41
N VAL A 11 -14.20 8.83 4.76
CA VAL A 11 -15.22 8.54 3.76
C VAL A 11 -14.48 8.13 2.50
N ILE A 12 -14.22 6.83 2.35
CA ILE A 12 -13.67 6.26 1.12
C ILE A 12 -14.78 6.29 0.09
N ARG A 13 -14.65 7.16 -0.90
CA ARG A 13 -15.60 7.25 -2.01
C ARG A 13 -15.09 6.46 -3.20
N PRO A 14 -15.97 5.88 -4.03
CA PRO A 14 -15.56 5.17 -5.23
C PRO A 14 -14.66 6.01 -6.15
N GLU A 15 -14.80 7.34 -6.14
CA GLU A 15 -14.02 8.27 -6.96
C GLU A 15 -12.58 8.49 -6.47
N ASP A 16 -12.27 8.15 -5.22
CA ASP A 16 -10.94 8.39 -4.63
C ASP A 16 -9.84 7.67 -5.42
N LYS A 17 -10.18 6.47 -5.92
CA LYS A 17 -9.30 5.66 -6.77
C LYS A 17 -8.90 6.39 -8.05
N GLN A 18 -9.84 6.98 -8.77
CA GLN A 18 -9.54 7.72 -10.00
C GLN A 18 -8.95 9.10 -9.69
N ASN A 19 -9.34 9.73 -8.59
CA ASN A 19 -8.78 11.02 -8.17
C ASN A 19 -7.30 10.89 -7.82
N PHE A 20 -6.89 9.81 -7.16
CA PHE A 20 -5.47 9.53 -6.91
C PHE A 20 -4.69 9.39 -8.22
N THR A 21 -5.21 8.63 -9.18
CA THR A 21 -4.58 8.51 -10.52
C THR A 21 -4.45 9.86 -11.22
N LYS A 22 -5.49 10.70 -11.18
CA LYS A 22 -5.49 12.04 -11.79
C LYS A 22 -4.47 12.97 -11.11
N LEU A 23 -4.37 12.89 -9.79
CA LEU A 23 -3.40 13.67 -9.03
C LEU A 23 -1.97 13.32 -9.44
N LEU A 24 -1.65 12.02 -9.57
CA LEU A 24 -0.33 11.58 -10.03
C LEU A 24 -0.05 11.98 -11.48
N ALA A 25 -1.06 11.90 -12.35
CA ALA A 25 -0.94 12.37 -13.72
C ALA A 25 -0.61 13.87 -13.78
N GLU A 26 -1.30 14.68 -12.98
CA GLU A 26 -1.11 16.12 -12.92
C GLU A 26 0.26 16.50 -12.34
N TYR A 27 0.69 15.85 -11.27
CA TYR A 27 2.03 16.05 -10.74
C TYR A 27 3.10 15.66 -11.75
N ARG A 28 2.96 14.52 -12.41
CA ARG A 28 3.93 14.12 -13.44
C ARG A 28 3.96 15.12 -14.60
N ARG A 29 2.81 15.65 -15.00
CA ARG A 29 2.70 16.67 -16.05
C ARG A 29 3.44 17.96 -15.67
N GLN A 30 3.28 18.44 -14.43
CA GLN A 30 3.91 19.68 -13.97
C GLN A 30 5.39 19.51 -13.63
N MET A 31 5.75 18.40 -13.00
CA MET A 31 7.12 18.14 -12.54
C MET A 31 8.04 17.66 -13.65
N GLY A 32 7.51 17.00 -14.68
CA GLY A 32 8.31 16.29 -15.67
C GLY A 32 8.97 15.04 -15.11
N TRP A 33 9.87 14.43 -15.89
CA TRP A 33 10.60 13.19 -15.52
C TRP A 33 12.01 13.44 -14.97
N ASN A 34 12.44 14.70 -14.85
CA ASN A 34 13.70 15.08 -14.22
C ASN A 34 13.64 15.13 -12.68
N ARG A 35 12.47 14.83 -12.10
CA ARG A 35 12.24 14.74 -10.66
C ARG A 35 11.54 13.43 -10.34
N ASP A 36 11.86 12.89 -9.18
CA ASP A 36 11.21 11.69 -8.69
C ASP A 36 9.81 11.99 -8.17
N LEU A 37 8.87 11.12 -8.57
CA LEU A 37 7.53 11.07 -8.02
C LEU A 37 7.33 9.66 -7.47
N THR A 38 7.26 9.56 -6.16
CA THR A 38 7.18 8.28 -5.44
C THR A 38 5.93 8.26 -4.56
N ALA A 39 5.45 7.07 -4.23
CA ALA A 39 4.34 6.90 -3.31
C ALA A 39 4.64 5.78 -2.30
N PHE A 40 4.17 5.96 -1.06
CA PHE A 40 4.12 4.90 -0.07
C PHE A 40 2.77 4.17 -0.21
N LEU A 41 2.83 2.84 -0.33
CA LEU A 41 1.72 2.03 -0.80
C LEU A 41 1.35 0.96 0.23
N PRO A 42 0.05 0.73 0.51
CA PRO A 42 -0.38 -0.15 1.58
C PRO A 42 -0.07 -1.63 1.32
N ALA A 43 0.05 -2.37 2.43
CA ALA A 43 0.34 -3.81 2.42
C ALA A 43 -0.90 -4.68 2.16
N ASP A 44 -2.09 -4.18 2.52
CA ASP A 44 -3.37 -4.89 2.49
C ASP A 44 -3.98 -4.92 1.07
N PRO A 45 -4.14 -6.11 0.45
CA PRO A 45 -4.76 -6.25 -0.87
C PRO A 45 -6.15 -5.62 -0.99
N LYS A 46 -6.97 -5.62 0.08
CA LYS A 46 -8.31 -5.00 0.04
C LYS A 46 -8.22 -3.50 -0.15
N GLN A 47 -7.28 -2.85 0.52
CA GLN A 47 -7.01 -1.42 0.34
C GLN A 47 -6.45 -1.12 -1.05
N VAL A 48 -5.60 -2.00 -1.60
CA VAL A 48 -5.12 -1.86 -2.99
C VAL A 48 -6.30 -1.88 -3.98
N ASP A 49 -7.22 -2.83 -3.83
CA ASP A 49 -8.37 -2.99 -4.72
C ASP A 49 -9.32 -1.78 -4.65
N ALA A 50 -9.60 -1.30 -3.44
CA ALA A 50 -10.47 -0.17 -3.20
C ALA A 50 -9.86 1.17 -3.69
N GLY A 51 -8.56 1.37 -3.47
CA GLY A 51 -7.94 2.69 -3.59
C GLY A 51 -7.09 2.95 -4.84
N PHE A 52 -6.67 1.92 -5.60
CA PHE A 52 -5.59 2.11 -6.58
C PHE A 52 -5.88 1.52 -7.96
N GLU A 53 -5.76 2.34 -9.00
CA GLU A 53 -5.63 1.87 -10.39
C GLU A 53 -4.17 1.49 -10.67
N VAL A 54 -3.70 0.40 -10.05
CA VAL A 54 -2.28 0.02 -9.95
C VAL A 54 -1.51 0.21 -11.26
N ALA A 55 -1.95 -0.39 -12.36
CA ALA A 55 -1.27 -0.25 -13.66
C ALA A 55 -1.14 1.22 -14.12
N LYS A 56 -2.16 2.07 -13.92
CA LYS A 56 -2.14 3.49 -14.31
C LYS A 56 -1.27 4.31 -13.36
N VAL A 57 -1.34 4.04 -12.06
CA VAL A 57 -0.53 4.70 -11.03
C VAL A 57 0.96 4.55 -11.35
N PHE A 58 1.40 3.34 -11.70
CA PHE A 58 2.81 3.06 -12.02
C PHE A 58 3.29 3.62 -13.37
N CYS A 59 2.39 4.10 -14.23
CA CYS A 59 2.76 4.90 -15.40
C CYS A 59 3.31 6.27 -15.01
N TYR A 60 2.88 6.82 -13.87
CA TYR A 60 3.28 8.16 -13.42
C TYR A 60 4.40 8.12 -12.38
N LEU A 61 4.43 7.09 -11.52
CA LEU A 61 5.47 6.96 -10.50
C LEU A 61 6.84 6.61 -11.12
N THR A 62 7.89 7.19 -10.53
CA THR A 62 9.26 6.69 -10.72
C THR A 62 9.36 5.29 -10.10
N PHE A 63 9.02 5.17 -8.82
CA PHE A 63 8.86 3.91 -8.10
C PHE A 63 7.85 4.08 -6.94
N GLY A 64 7.31 2.98 -6.43
CA GLY A 64 6.45 2.95 -5.25
C GLY A 64 7.07 2.08 -4.17
N THR A 65 7.02 2.55 -2.93
CA THR A 65 7.48 1.81 -1.75
C THR A 65 6.30 1.07 -1.14
N LEU A 66 6.33 -0.26 -1.18
CA LEU A 66 5.33 -1.12 -0.59
C LEU A 66 5.60 -1.26 0.91
N GLN A 67 4.59 -1.03 1.73
CA GLN A 67 4.66 -1.28 3.16
C GLN A 67 4.88 -2.78 3.41
N GLY A 68 6.04 -3.12 3.99
CA GLY A 68 6.43 -4.48 4.34
C GLY A 68 6.35 -4.80 5.84
N TYR A 69 5.58 -4.01 6.60
CA TYR A 69 5.48 -4.06 8.07
C TYR A 69 4.06 -3.75 8.56
N ASP A 70 3.76 -4.06 9.84
CA ASP A 70 2.43 -4.06 10.49
C ASP A 70 1.48 -5.22 10.13
N TYR A 71 2.04 -6.42 9.97
CA TYR A 71 1.22 -7.62 9.74
C TYR A 71 0.51 -8.13 11.00
N HIS A 72 0.98 -7.75 12.19
CA HIS A 72 0.32 -8.00 13.48
C HIS A 72 0.53 -6.79 14.44
N GLY A 73 -0.54 -6.20 14.94
CA GLY A 73 -0.54 -5.19 16.01
C GLY A 73 -1.28 -5.68 17.24
N ALA A 74 -1.14 -5.01 18.38
CA ALA A 74 -1.52 -5.44 19.75
C ALA A 74 -3.02 -5.73 20.05
N TRP A 75 -3.83 -6.02 19.04
CA TRP A 75 -5.27 -6.27 19.13
C TRP A 75 -5.65 -7.75 18.94
N ASP A 76 -4.71 -8.63 18.57
CA ASP A 76 -4.90 -10.08 18.50
C ASP A 76 -4.02 -10.81 19.52
N ALA A 77 -4.61 -11.76 20.23
CA ALA A 77 -4.09 -12.37 21.46
C ALA A 77 -2.96 -13.41 21.30
N PRO A 78 -2.42 -13.74 20.11
CA PRO A 78 -1.10 -14.37 20.02
C PRO A 78 -0.11 -13.54 19.19
N ALA A 79 1.07 -13.32 19.77
CA ALA A 79 2.21 -12.67 19.11
C ALA A 79 2.71 -13.52 17.93
N ASN A 80 2.66 -12.97 16.71
CA ASN A 80 3.23 -13.60 15.53
C ASN A 80 4.21 -12.65 14.80
N GLN A 81 5.14 -13.23 14.06
CA GLN A 81 6.36 -12.63 13.54
C GLN A 81 6.10 -11.37 12.69
N GLN A 82 6.50 -10.21 13.22
CA GLN A 82 6.35 -8.87 12.60
C GLN A 82 7.10 -8.69 11.26
N SER A 83 7.82 -9.72 10.79
CA SER A 83 8.64 -9.71 9.58
C SER A 83 8.73 -11.09 8.92
N ALA A 84 7.64 -11.87 8.92
CA ALA A 84 7.61 -13.18 8.29
C ALA A 84 7.80 -13.05 6.76
N LEU A 85 9.04 -13.20 6.30
CA LEU A 85 9.42 -13.22 4.88
C LEU A 85 8.73 -14.36 4.11
N LYS A 86 8.25 -15.39 4.83
CA LYS A 86 7.42 -16.50 4.35
C LYS A 86 6.47 -16.94 5.45
N VAL A 87 5.23 -17.28 5.07
CA VAL A 87 4.22 -17.85 5.95
C VAL A 87 4.72 -19.21 6.48
N PRO A 88 4.70 -19.48 7.80
CA PRO A 88 4.95 -20.82 8.33
C PRO A 88 3.90 -21.80 7.82
N LYS A 89 4.33 -23.00 7.44
CA LYS A 89 3.46 -24.06 6.91
C LYS A 89 2.55 -24.61 8.03
N GLY A 90 1.44 -23.94 8.33
CA GLY A 90 0.46 -24.37 9.33
C GLY A 90 -0.20 -23.27 10.18
N ASP A 91 -0.20 -22.00 9.76
CA ASP A 91 -0.84 -20.92 10.51
C ASP A 91 -2.38 -20.92 10.33
N PRO A 92 -3.20 -20.96 11.40
CA PRO A 92 -4.67 -20.95 11.31
C PRO A 92 -5.29 -19.57 11.06
N SER A 93 -4.49 -18.53 10.79
CA SER A 93 -4.99 -17.17 10.54
C SER A 93 -5.74 -17.05 9.21
N GLU A 94 -6.95 -16.48 9.22
CA GLU A 94 -7.81 -16.29 8.03
C GLU A 94 -7.22 -15.31 6.99
N PHE A 95 -6.20 -14.52 7.37
CA PHE A 95 -5.49 -13.58 6.50
C PHE A 95 -3.98 -13.71 6.68
N GLU A 96 -3.33 -14.39 5.72
CA GLU A 96 -1.87 -14.54 5.66
C GLU A 96 -1.22 -13.24 5.18
N PHE A 97 -0.75 -12.43 6.12
CA PHE A 97 -0.05 -11.19 5.85
C PHE A 97 1.48 -11.43 5.82
N SER A 98 2.10 -11.28 4.65
CA SER A 98 3.57 -11.36 4.47
C SER A 98 4.07 -10.41 3.40
N SER A 99 5.36 -10.07 3.43
CA SER A 99 6.00 -9.26 2.39
C SER A 99 5.84 -9.87 0.99
N GLU A 100 5.87 -11.20 0.90
CA GLU A 100 5.62 -11.94 -0.34
C GLU A 100 4.17 -11.76 -0.82
N VAL A 101 3.19 -11.84 0.08
CA VAL A 101 1.78 -11.62 -0.25
C VAL A 101 1.54 -10.18 -0.72
N THR A 102 2.11 -9.19 -0.04
CA THR A 102 2.02 -7.78 -0.45
C THR A 102 2.65 -7.55 -1.82
N VAL A 103 3.90 -7.96 -2.02
CA VAL A 103 4.58 -7.78 -3.32
C VAL A 103 3.80 -8.47 -4.44
N ASN A 104 3.41 -9.73 -4.23
CA ASN A 104 2.63 -10.47 -5.22
C ASN A 104 1.26 -9.83 -5.50
N ALA A 105 0.61 -9.24 -4.50
CA ALA A 105 -0.65 -8.53 -4.68
C ALA A 105 -0.50 -7.33 -5.61
N TRP A 106 0.56 -6.53 -5.46
CA TRP A 106 0.85 -5.39 -6.33
C TRP A 106 1.25 -5.84 -7.75
N LEU A 107 2.12 -6.84 -7.86
CA LEU A 107 2.56 -7.35 -9.16
C LEU A 107 1.41 -7.96 -9.98
N ARG A 108 0.53 -8.75 -9.36
CA ARG A 108 -0.66 -9.32 -10.03
C ARG A 108 -1.63 -8.25 -10.55
N ARG A 109 -1.60 -7.04 -9.96
CA ARG A 109 -2.43 -5.89 -10.36
C ARG A 109 -1.75 -4.98 -11.40
N GLY A 110 -0.57 -5.37 -11.89
CA GLY A 110 0.13 -4.68 -12.96
C GLY A 110 1.22 -3.71 -12.51
N ALA A 111 1.65 -3.76 -11.24
CA ALA A 111 2.84 -3.02 -10.81
C ALA A 111 4.10 -3.60 -11.51
N PRO A 112 4.93 -2.78 -12.17
CA PRO A 112 6.20 -3.24 -12.73
C PRO A 112 7.17 -3.65 -11.61
N ARG A 113 7.77 -4.84 -11.72
CA ARG A 113 8.74 -5.36 -10.74
C ARG A 113 9.89 -4.38 -10.46
N SER A 114 10.39 -3.69 -11.48
CA SER A 114 11.48 -2.72 -11.36
C SER A 114 11.09 -1.43 -10.64
N LYS A 115 9.79 -1.19 -10.42
CA LYS A 115 9.26 0.02 -9.77
C LYS A 115 8.64 -0.27 -8.40
N ALA A 116 8.49 -1.53 -8.00
CA ALA A 116 7.93 -1.91 -6.70
C ALA A 116 9.06 -2.20 -5.71
N VAL A 117 9.32 -1.26 -4.80
CA VAL A 117 10.37 -1.36 -3.78
C VAL A 117 9.74 -1.81 -2.46
N LEU A 118 10.26 -2.86 -1.82
CA LEU A 118 9.77 -3.31 -0.52
C LEU A 118 10.39 -2.46 0.60
N GLY A 119 9.56 -1.84 1.44
CA GLY A 119 10.00 -1.14 2.65
C GLY A 119 10.21 -2.12 3.81
N VAL A 120 11.35 -2.00 4.49
CA VAL A 120 11.71 -2.80 5.68
C VAL A 120 11.75 -1.86 6.90
N PRO A 121 11.12 -2.22 8.03
CA PRO A 121 11.21 -1.43 9.27
C PRO A 121 12.58 -1.63 9.94
N PHE A 122 13.10 -0.59 10.60
CA PHE A 122 14.32 -0.63 11.42
C PHE A 122 13.99 -0.63 12.91
#